data_AF-A0A8J4XXZ5-F1
#
_entry.id   AF-A0A8J4XXZ5-F1
#
_cell.length_a   1.000
_cell.length_b   1.000
_cell.length_c   1.000
_cell.angle_alpha   90.00
_cell.angle_beta   90.00
_cell.angle_gamma   90.00
#
_symmetry.space_group_name_H-M   'P 1'
#
loop_
_entity.id
_entity.type
_entity.pdbx_description
1 polymer ?
#
loop_
_entity_poly.entity_id
_entity_poly.type
_entity_poly.pdbx_seq_one_letter_code
_entity_poly.pdbx_strand_id
1 'polypeptide(L)'
;MRESPPFLINACSPFPLSGQPFRCPPPGRYHKKPLKKVQKKPKCKQPKKGRKYVATEIRCEEKSRGGMCYEVILAEPSADKPTPPAASPRPKSMTAEEIEQKLLLAEERRKSMEASRLASVGERMTRLEEASRKREENTATFIATTQAALEEKLDTTQNNREAYLNGLRAKLSDHLSNVDGVRKQLETQTDDLRNTIEDKLKTAEVNRTENMGKMLEKLKEHEDYAQKVRLGHEEAMRQLEERIQSKLIVAANKRESEILKKLETLREHSNKISEAQELVNRRQEETRLQLEQEMATKEERIKKIQEEKEAKRLEAAKVSEKIEQVKETKNKEEEELKKKVQEKLEQKLELAERNRLERAEKARKALEEHDRRAEMVRANKERIMAAEKQDASASSG
;
A
#
# COMPACT_ATOMS: atom_id res chain seq x y z
N MET A 1 26.46 53.47 -44.97
CA MET A 1 26.02 53.47 -46.38
C MET A 1 24.69 54.19 -46.43
N ARG A 2 24.69 55.42 -46.97
CA ARG A 2 23.48 56.25 -47.14
C ARG A 2 22.92 55.90 -48.51
N GLU A 3 21.71 55.36 -48.56
CA GLU A 3 20.94 55.30 -49.80
C GLU A 3 19.82 56.33 -49.74
N SER A 4 19.85 57.20 -50.75
CA SER A 4 18.96 58.31 -51.00
C SER A 4 17.61 57.84 -51.54
N PRO A 5 16.52 58.59 -51.33
CA PRO A 5 15.18 58.25 -51.81
C PRO A 5 14.99 58.60 -53.29
N PRO A 6 14.10 57.89 -54.03
CA PRO A 6 13.74 58.29 -55.39
C PRO A 6 12.72 59.45 -55.38
N PHE A 7 12.99 60.36 -56.30
CA PHE A 7 12.27 61.58 -56.60
C PHE A 7 10.83 61.34 -57.11
N LEU A 8 9.90 62.13 -56.57
CA LEU A 8 8.62 62.47 -57.19
C LEU A 8 8.87 63.32 -58.45
N ILE A 9 8.41 62.85 -59.61
CA ILE A 9 8.30 63.67 -60.82
C ILE A 9 6.84 63.67 -61.25
N ASN A 10 6.18 64.81 -60.98
CA ASN A 10 5.01 65.27 -61.71
C ASN A 10 5.38 65.45 -63.18
N ALA A 11 4.71 64.73 -64.08
CA ALA A 11 4.76 65.03 -65.51
C ALA A 11 3.37 65.43 -65.98
N CYS A 12 3.24 66.75 -66.14
CA CYS A 12 2.16 67.45 -66.79
C CYS A 12 2.09 67.03 -68.27
N SER A 13 0.87 66.95 -68.78
CA SER A 13 0.57 66.77 -70.19
C SER A 13 1.13 67.92 -71.04
N PRO A 14 1.46 67.63 -72.31
CA PRO A 14 0.86 68.45 -73.36
C PRO A 14 0.35 67.65 -74.56
N PHE A 15 -0.83 68.06 -75.00
CA PHE A 15 -1.42 67.86 -76.32
C PHE A 15 -0.40 67.88 -77.48
N PRO A 16 -0.68 67.10 -78.54
CA PRO A 16 -0.46 67.58 -79.90
C PRO A 16 -1.79 67.70 -80.67
N LEU A 17 -2.14 68.95 -80.98
CA LEU A 17 -3.08 69.31 -82.04
C LEU A 17 -2.38 69.10 -83.40
N SER A 18 -2.90 68.22 -84.24
CA SER A 18 -2.67 68.29 -85.70
C SER A 18 -3.78 67.55 -86.46
N GLY A 19 -4.96 68.18 -86.53
CA GLY A 19 -5.96 67.85 -87.53
C GLY A 19 -5.61 68.54 -88.86
N GLN A 20 -5.17 67.79 -89.86
CA GLN A 20 -5.14 68.26 -91.24
C GLN A 20 -6.37 67.71 -91.98
N PRO A 21 -7.25 68.56 -92.55
CA PRO A 21 -8.34 68.11 -93.40
C PRO A 21 -7.85 67.84 -94.82
N PHE A 22 -8.14 66.64 -95.35
CA PHE A 22 -8.04 66.35 -96.78
C PHE A 22 -9.02 67.25 -97.55
N ARG A 23 -8.50 68.28 -98.24
CA ARG A 23 -9.24 69.07 -99.23
C ARG A 23 -9.27 68.31 -100.57
N CYS A 24 -10.46 68.04 -101.08
CA CYS A 24 -10.69 67.66 -102.47
C CYS A 24 -10.24 68.77 -103.44
N PRO A 25 -9.66 68.46 -104.62
CA PRO A 25 -9.39 69.47 -105.64
C PRO A 25 -10.67 69.83 -106.44
N PRO A 26 -10.87 71.10 -106.82
CA PRO A 26 -12.02 71.55 -107.61
C PRO A 26 -11.87 71.26 -109.12
N PRO A 27 -12.98 71.22 -109.89
CA PRO A 27 -12.96 70.91 -111.31
C PRO A 27 -12.47 72.10 -112.14
N GLY A 28 -11.43 71.89 -112.94
CA GLY A 28 -10.92 72.86 -113.90
C GLY A 28 -11.86 73.02 -115.10
N ARG A 29 -12.54 74.17 -115.18
CA ARG A 29 -13.16 74.68 -116.41
C ARG A 29 -12.07 75.25 -117.32
N TYR A 30 -11.98 74.77 -118.55
CA TYR A 30 -11.28 75.47 -119.63
C TYR A 30 -12.26 75.91 -120.72
N HIS A 31 -12.27 77.20 -120.99
CA HIS A 31 -13.08 77.84 -122.02
C HIS A 31 -12.61 77.52 -123.44
N LYS A 32 -13.59 77.38 -124.32
CA LYS A 32 -13.49 77.17 -125.77
C LYS A 32 -12.69 78.28 -126.48
N LYS A 33 -11.93 77.92 -127.51
CA LYS A 33 -11.67 78.77 -128.68
C LYS A 33 -12.39 78.16 -129.89
N PRO A 34 -13.23 78.92 -130.63
CA PRO A 34 -13.85 78.45 -131.88
C PRO A 34 -12.92 78.75 -133.07
N LEU A 35 -13.38 78.38 -134.28
CA LEU A 35 -12.84 78.61 -135.65
C LEU A 35 -12.38 77.29 -136.30
N LYS A 36 -12.71 76.93 -137.55
CA LYS A 36 -13.44 77.60 -138.64
C LYS A 36 -13.92 76.51 -139.62
N LYS A 37 -15.18 76.55 -140.05
CA LYS A 37 -15.66 75.81 -141.23
C LYS A 37 -14.94 76.33 -142.48
N VAL A 38 -14.38 75.44 -143.30
CA VAL A 38 -13.95 75.78 -144.66
C VAL A 38 -14.77 74.95 -145.63
N GLN A 39 -15.84 75.56 -146.14
CA GLN A 39 -16.43 75.18 -147.42
C GLN A 39 -15.59 75.86 -148.51
N LYS A 40 -15.01 75.09 -149.44
CA LYS A 40 -14.60 75.60 -150.74
C LYS A 40 -14.97 74.57 -151.81
N LYS A 41 -16.10 74.82 -152.47
CA LYS A 41 -16.39 74.31 -153.82
C LYS A 41 -15.35 74.91 -154.78
N PRO A 42 -14.68 74.12 -155.64
CA PRO A 42 -13.92 74.69 -156.74
C PRO A 42 -14.90 75.21 -157.79
N LYS A 43 -14.94 76.53 -157.93
CA LYS A 43 -15.67 77.25 -158.98
C LYS A 43 -14.87 77.13 -160.28
N CYS A 44 -15.56 76.72 -161.33
CA CYS A 44 -15.08 76.62 -162.70
C CYS A 44 -14.41 77.92 -163.18
N LYS A 45 -13.22 77.80 -163.77
CA LYS A 45 -12.59 78.85 -164.59
C LYS A 45 -12.55 78.35 -166.03
N GLN A 46 -13.26 79.05 -166.91
CA GLN A 46 -13.25 78.81 -168.35
C GLN A 46 -11.95 79.35 -168.98
N PRO A 47 -11.19 78.55 -169.74
CA PRO A 47 -10.15 79.06 -170.63
C PRO A 47 -10.74 79.49 -171.99
N LYS A 48 -10.16 80.57 -172.51
CA LYS A 48 -10.58 81.33 -173.70
C LYS A 48 -10.43 80.49 -174.98
N LYS A 49 -11.45 80.56 -175.85
CA LYS A 49 -11.50 79.90 -177.16
C LYS A 49 -10.49 80.53 -178.14
N GLY A 50 -9.44 79.81 -178.47
CA GLY A 50 -8.68 79.99 -179.72
C GLY A 50 -8.81 78.72 -180.55
N ARG A 51 -9.81 78.68 -181.44
CA ARG A 51 -10.04 77.52 -182.34
C ARG A 51 -8.88 77.43 -183.34
N LYS A 52 -8.07 76.38 -183.23
CA LYS A 52 -7.31 75.82 -184.35
C LYS A 52 -8.02 74.53 -184.74
N TYR A 53 -8.45 74.42 -185.99
CA TYR A 53 -9.11 73.22 -186.51
C TYR A 53 -8.07 72.11 -186.69
N VAL A 54 -8.30 70.93 -186.09
CA VAL A 54 -7.51 69.71 -186.28
C VAL A 54 -8.47 68.62 -186.77
N ALA A 55 -8.09 67.88 -187.81
CA ALA A 55 -8.94 66.91 -188.51
C ALA A 55 -9.07 65.59 -187.72
N THR A 56 -10.29 65.07 -187.60
CA THR A 56 -10.64 63.85 -186.84
C THR A 56 -10.72 62.61 -187.73
N GLU A 57 -10.15 61.48 -187.29
CA GLU A 57 -10.23 60.17 -187.95
C GLU A 57 -10.98 59.16 -187.06
N ILE A 58 -11.85 58.33 -187.64
CA ILE A 58 -12.63 57.31 -186.91
C ILE A 58 -12.18 55.91 -187.37
N ARG A 59 -11.85 55.02 -186.44
CA ARG A 59 -11.38 53.63 -186.69
C ARG A 59 -12.16 52.62 -185.85
N CYS A 60 -12.14 51.34 -186.27
CA CYS A 60 -12.70 50.18 -185.55
C CYS A 60 -14.19 50.32 -185.15
N GLU A 61 -15.08 50.41 -186.14
CA GLU A 61 -16.54 50.39 -185.92
C GLU A 61 -17.05 48.95 -185.72
N GLU A 62 -17.55 48.62 -184.54
CA GLU A 62 -18.12 47.31 -184.20
C GLU A 62 -19.60 47.46 -183.81
N LYS A 63 -20.47 46.66 -184.45
CA LYS A 63 -21.92 46.81 -184.40
C LYS A 63 -22.54 45.62 -183.70
N SER A 64 -23.24 45.85 -182.59
CA SER A 64 -24.02 44.82 -181.90
C SER A 64 -25.51 45.21 -181.87
N ARG A 65 -26.40 44.25 -181.55
CA ARG A 65 -27.86 44.48 -181.50
C ARG A 65 -28.28 45.61 -180.53
N GLY A 66 -27.42 45.97 -179.57
CA GLY A 66 -27.65 47.02 -178.57
C GLY A 66 -26.98 48.37 -178.86
N GLY A 67 -26.28 48.52 -179.99
CA GLY A 67 -25.60 49.76 -180.36
C GLY A 67 -24.30 49.55 -181.14
N MET A 68 -23.77 50.64 -181.70
CA MET A 68 -22.45 50.67 -182.35
C MET A 68 -21.42 51.26 -181.38
N CYS A 69 -20.23 50.68 -181.30
CA CYS A 69 -19.06 51.34 -180.77
C CYS A 69 -18.07 51.63 -181.92
N TYR A 70 -17.41 52.76 -181.86
CA TYR A 70 -16.32 53.12 -182.76
C TYR A 70 -15.28 53.92 -181.99
N GLU A 71 -14.02 53.78 -182.37
CA GLU A 71 -12.92 54.51 -181.76
C GLU A 71 -12.70 55.83 -182.52
N VAL A 72 -12.89 56.95 -181.82
CA VAL A 72 -12.68 58.29 -182.39
C VAL A 72 -11.29 58.79 -182.01
N ILE A 73 -10.42 58.94 -183.01
CA ILE A 73 -9.04 59.40 -182.85
C ILE A 73 -8.98 60.86 -183.30
N LEU A 74 -8.90 61.76 -182.32
CA LEU A 74 -8.83 63.21 -182.54
C LEU A 74 -7.43 63.69 -183.00
N ALA A 75 -6.40 62.88 -182.75
CA ALA A 75 -5.01 63.06 -183.19
C ALA A 75 -4.26 61.72 -183.02
N GLU A 76 -3.29 61.42 -183.88
CA GLU A 76 -2.45 60.23 -183.72
C GLU A 76 -1.65 60.30 -182.41
N PRO A 77 -1.54 59.20 -181.64
CA PRO A 77 -0.84 59.20 -180.36
C PRO A 77 0.65 59.52 -180.57
N SER A 78 1.10 60.67 -180.07
CA SER A 78 2.46 61.21 -180.23
C SER A 78 3.54 60.50 -179.36
N ALA A 79 3.28 59.28 -178.86
CA ALA A 79 4.22 58.54 -178.02
C ALA A 79 4.10 57.02 -178.23
N ASP A 80 5.26 56.35 -178.26
CA ASP A 80 5.40 54.89 -178.28
C ASP A 80 4.64 54.24 -177.13
N LYS A 81 3.93 53.14 -177.41
CA LYS A 81 3.02 52.47 -176.46
C LYS A 81 3.75 52.15 -175.14
N PRO A 82 3.23 52.53 -173.96
CA PRO A 82 3.74 51.96 -172.73
C PRO A 82 3.34 50.49 -172.67
N THR A 83 4.33 49.63 -172.50
CA THR A 83 4.15 48.21 -172.16
C THR A 83 3.21 48.11 -170.95
N PRO A 84 2.20 47.20 -170.94
CA PRO A 84 1.39 47.02 -169.74
C PRO A 84 2.35 46.70 -168.57
N PRO A 85 2.12 47.24 -167.37
CA PRO A 85 2.99 46.91 -166.25
C PRO A 85 3.03 45.39 -166.12
N ALA A 86 4.24 44.84 -166.14
CA ALA A 86 4.48 43.42 -165.96
C ALA A 86 3.60 42.94 -164.82
N ALA A 87 2.77 41.92 -165.07
CA ALA A 87 1.84 41.39 -164.09
C ALA A 87 2.58 41.24 -162.76
N SER A 88 2.22 42.08 -161.78
CA SER A 88 2.70 41.92 -160.40
C SER A 88 2.52 40.45 -160.07
N PRO A 89 3.54 39.74 -159.51
CA PRO A 89 3.39 38.32 -159.22
C PRO A 89 2.12 38.20 -158.41
N ARG A 90 1.12 37.50 -158.97
CA ARG A 90 -0.20 37.34 -158.36
C ARG A 90 0.08 36.99 -156.90
N PRO A 91 -0.41 37.77 -155.92
CA PRO A 91 -0.04 37.57 -154.54
C PRO A 91 -0.23 36.09 -154.26
N LYS A 92 0.84 35.40 -153.83
CA LYS A 92 0.77 33.97 -153.53
C LYS A 92 -0.45 33.81 -152.64
N SER A 93 -1.46 33.08 -153.12
CA SER A 93 -2.70 32.89 -152.38
C SER A 93 -2.30 32.33 -151.03
N MET A 94 -2.59 33.08 -149.96
CA MET A 94 -2.22 32.67 -148.61
C MET A 94 -2.68 31.23 -148.42
N THR A 95 -1.75 30.37 -148.03
CA THR A 95 -2.08 28.95 -147.81
C THR A 95 -3.05 28.87 -146.63
N ALA A 96 -3.96 27.89 -146.64
CA ALA A 96 -4.99 27.78 -145.60
C ALA A 96 -4.37 27.78 -144.18
N GLU A 97 -3.20 27.14 -144.05
CA GLU A 97 -2.42 27.06 -142.81
C GLU A 97 -1.88 28.43 -142.33
N GLU A 98 -1.39 29.28 -143.24
CA GLU A 98 -0.95 30.64 -142.89
C GLU A 98 -2.12 31.56 -142.51
N ILE A 99 -3.31 31.34 -143.09
CA ILE A 99 -4.53 32.06 -142.73
C ILE A 99 -4.98 31.66 -141.32
N GLU A 100 -5.00 30.36 -141.03
CA GLU A 100 -5.34 29.83 -139.71
C GLU A 100 -4.35 30.30 -138.63
N GLN A 101 -3.04 30.28 -138.90
CA GLN A 101 -2.04 30.80 -137.97
C GLN A 101 -2.23 32.28 -137.67
N LYS A 102 -2.57 33.11 -138.67
CA LYS A 102 -2.85 34.53 -138.44
C LYS A 102 -4.12 34.75 -137.63
N LEU A 103 -5.15 33.92 -137.81
CA LEU A 103 -6.37 33.97 -137.00
C LEU A 103 -6.10 33.52 -135.55
N LEU A 104 -5.33 32.46 -135.35
CA LEU A 104 -4.90 31.98 -134.04
C LEU A 104 -4.06 33.04 -133.29
N LEU A 105 -3.10 33.67 -133.95
CA LEU A 105 -2.30 34.76 -133.35
C LEU A 105 -3.17 35.98 -132.98
N ALA A 106 -4.17 36.30 -133.79
CA ALA A 106 -5.12 37.36 -133.46
C ALA A 106 -6.00 36.98 -132.26
N GLU A 107 -6.42 35.71 -132.17
CA GLU A 107 -7.18 35.18 -131.04
C GLU A 107 -6.34 35.14 -129.76
N GLU A 108 -5.08 34.69 -129.82
CA GLU A 108 -4.14 34.75 -128.69
C GLU A 108 -3.91 36.18 -128.22
N ARG A 109 -3.73 37.13 -129.13
CA ARG A 109 -3.58 38.54 -128.76
C ARG A 109 -4.85 39.08 -128.08
N ARG A 110 -6.04 38.68 -128.54
CA ARG A 110 -7.31 39.00 -127.86
C ARG A 110 -7.34 38.39 -126.45
N LYS A 111 -7.06 37.10 -126.33
CA LYS A 111 -7.02 36.37 -125.04
C LYS A 111 -5.99 36.95 -124.08
N SER A 112 -4.82 37.34 -124.56
CA SER A 112 -3.76 37.97 -123.76
C SER A 112 -4.19 39.34 -123.24
N MET A 113 -4.82 40.17 -124.09
CA MET A 113 -5.35 41.48 -123.67
C MET A 113 -6.50 41.33 -122.67
N GLU A 114 -7.38 40.33 -122.85
CA GLU A 114 -8.45 39.98 -121.91
C GLU A 114 -7.87 39.47 -120.57
N ALA A 115 -6.88 38.59 -120.60
CA ALA A 115 -6.20 38.08 -119.42
C ALA A 115 -5.48 39.20 -118.64
N SER A 116 -4.80 40.12 -119.34
CA SER A 116 -4.15 41.29 -118.72
C SER A 116 -5.18 42.21 -118.06
N ARG A 117 -6.34 42.43 -118.70
CA ARG A 117 -7.45 43.20 -118.10
C ARG A 117 -8.01 42.50 -116.87
N LEU A 118 -8.24 41.19 -116.92
CA LEU A 118 -8.73 40.40 -115.79
C LEU A 118 -7.73 40.42 -114.63
N ALA A 119 -6.42 40.27 -114.90
CA ALA A 119 -5.38 40.36 -113.90
C ALA A 119 -5.33 41.73 -113.22
N SER A 120 -5.43 42.83 -113.99
CA SER A 120 -5.49 44.20 -113.44
C SER A 120 -6.76 44.46 -112.59
N VAL A 121 -7.88 43.83 -112.95
CA VAL A 121 -9.12 43.89 -112.15
C VAL A 121 -8.95 43.07 -110.87
N GLY A 122 -8.39 41.86 -110.95
CA GLY A 122 -8.10 41.00 -109.80
C GLY A 122 -7.12 41.65 -108.81
N GLU A 123 -6.06 42.29 -109.29
CA GLU A 123 -5.13 43.04 -108.45
C GLU A 123 -5.80 44.23 -107.73
N ARG A 124 -6.76 44.90 -108.39
CA ARG A 124 -7.53 45.98 -107.73
C ARG A 124 -8.48 45.43 -106.65
N MET A 125 -9.09 44.27 -106.87
CA MET A 125 -9.96 43.62 -105.88
C MET A 125 -9.17 43.16 -104.65
N THR A 126 -8.03 42.49 -104.86
CA THR A 126 -7.16 42.05 -103.75
C THR A 126 -6.66 43.22 -102.90
N ARG A 127 -6.24 44.34 -103.52
CA ARG A 127 -5.87 45.55 -102.75
C ARG A 127 -7.03 46.14 -101.95
N LEU A 128 -8.27 46.06 -102.45
CA LEU A 128 -9.45 46.52 -101.71
C LEU A 128 -9.76 45.61 -100.53
N GLU A 129 -9.65 44.29 -100.72
CA GLU A 129 -9.78 43.29 -99.65
C GLU A 129 -8.71 43.47 -98.57
N GLU A 130 -7.45 43.62 -98.96
CA GLU A 130 -6.34 43.91 -98.04
C GLU A 130 -6.55 45.21 -97.28
N ALA A 131 -7.03 46.26 -97.95
CA ALA A 131 -7.35 47.53 -97.29
C ALA A 131 -8.52 47.37 -96.30
N SER A 132 -9.53 46.54 -96.60
CA SER A 132 -10.61 46.24 -95.65
C SER A 132 -10.10 45.46 -94.46
N ARG A 133 -9.38 44.37 -94.71
CA ARG A 133 -8.78 43.53 -93.68
C ARG A 133 -7.89 44.35 -92.74
N LYS A 134 -7.06 45.25 -93.27
CA LYS A 134 -6.20 46.10 -92.44
C LYS A 134 -6.97 47.11 -91.59
N ARG A 135 -8.10 47.62 -92.06
CA ARG A 135 -9.00 48.45 -91.23
C ARG A 135 -9.62 47.64 -90.10
N GLU A 136 -10.07 46.42 -90.39
CA GLU A 136 -10.63 45.50 -89.39
C GLU A 136 -9.58 45.10 -88.36
N GLU A 137 -8.37 44.75 -88.78
CA GLU A 137 -7.25 44.43 -87.88
C GLU A 137 -6.85 45.61 -86.98
N ASN A 138 -6.78 46.83 -87.53
CA ASN A 138 -6.51 48.02 -86.72
C ASN A 138 -7.63 48.29 -85.71
N THR A 139 -8.89 48.04 -86.09
CA THR A 139 -10.03 48.20 -85.18
C THR A 139 -10.01 47.13 -84.09
N ALA A 140 -9.76 45.88 -84.44
CA ALA A 140 -9.67 44.76 -83.51
C ALA A 140 -8.52 44.94 -82.51
N THR A 141 -7.34 45.35 -82.98
CA THR A 141 -6.19 45.64 -82.11
C THR A 141 -6.46 46.82 -81.19
N PHE A 142 -7.13 47.88 -81.66
CA PHE A 142 -7.55 48.98 -80.80
C PHE A 142 -8.51 48.51 -79.71
N ILE A 143 -9.52 47.69 -80.04
CA ILE A 143 -10.46 47.14 -79.06
C ILE A 143 -9.73 46.25 -78.04
N ALA A 144 -8.87 45.34 -78.50
CA ALA A 144 -8.13 44.43 -77.62
C ALA A 144 -7.18 45.17 -76.67
N THR A 145 -6.43 46.15 -77.18
CA THR A 145 -5.49 46.93 -76.35
C THR A 145 -6.20 47.81 -75.34
N THR A 146 -7.32 48.44 -75.72
CA THR A 146 -8.12 49.25 -74.80
C THR A 146 -8.82 48.40 -73.74
N GLN A 147 -9.31 47.21 -74.10
CA GLN A 147 -9.86 46.25 -73.15
C GLN A 147 -8.80 45.76 -72.16
N ALA A 148 -7.64 45.31 -72.64
CA ALA A 148 -6.55 44.85 -71.78
C ALA A 148 -6.06 45.95 -70.81
N ALA A 149 -5.95 47.20 -71.28
CA ALA A 149 -5.56 48.32 -70.43
C ALA A 149 -6.63 48.68 -69.37
N LEU A 150 -7.91 48.42 -69.63
CA LEU A 150 -8.96 48.58 -68.63
C LEU A 150 -8.91 47.46 -67.58
N GLU A 151 -8.73 46.23 -68.03
CA GLU A 151 -8.62 45.05 -67.17
C GLU A 151 -7.42 45.16 -66.24
N GLU A 152 -6.24 45.55 -66.75
CA GLU A 152 -5.04 45.82 -65.94
C GLU A 152 -5.28 46.89 -64.86
N LYS A 153 -6.03 47.94 -65.16
CA LYS A 153 -6.38 48.98 -64.18
C LYS A 153 -7.32 48.44 -63.10
N LEU A 154 -8.32 47.67 -63.48
CA LEU A 154 -9.25 47.05 -62.53
C LEU A 154 -8.49 46.08 -61.61
N ASP A 155 -7.66 45.21 -62.16
CA ASP A 155 -6.82 44.28 -61.42
C ASP A 155 -5.87 45.01 -60.48
N THR A 156 -5.21 46.07 -60.94
CA THR A 156 -4.31 46.87 -60.09
C THR A 156 -5.08 47.50 -58.92
N THR A 157 -6.28 48.04 -59.16
CA THR A 157 -7.10 48.63 -58.08
C THR A 157 -7.58 47.57 -57.09
N GLN A 158 -7.96 46.39 -57.57
CA GLN A 158 -8.35 45.26 -56.74
C GLN A 158 -7.17 44.75 -55.90
N ASN A 159 -6.02 44.51 -56.52
CA ASN A 159 -4.80 44.06 -55.84
C ASN A 159 -4.34 45.07 -54.78
N ASN A 160 -4.40 46.38 -55.07
CA ASN A 160 -4.06 47.42 -54.08
C ASN A 160 -5.02 47.41 -52.89
N ARG A 161 -6.33 47.24 -53.15
CA ARG A 161 -7.33 47.12 -52.09
C ARG A 161 -7.11 45.87 -51.24
N GLU A 162 -6.83 44.74 -51.88
CA GLU A 162 -6.58 43.47 -51.20
C GLU A 162 -5.28 43.51 -50.38
N ALA A 163 -4.20 44.07 -50.92
CA ALA A 163 -2.94 44.26 -50.22
C ALA A 163 -3.13 45.14 -48.97
N TYR A 164 -3.90 46.23 -49.08
CA TYR A 164 -4.23 47.08 -47.93
C TYR A 164 -5.03 46.33 -46.85
N LEU A 165 -6.08 45.60 -47.24
CA LEU A 165 -6.88 44.80 -46.32
C LEU A 165 -6.07 43.69 -45.66
N ASN A 166 -5.20 43.02 -46.41
CA ASN A 166 -4.32 41.97 -45.89
C ASN A 166 -3.29 42.55 -44.91
N GLY A 167 -2.75 43.73 -45.19
CA GLY A 167 -1.88 44.45 -44.26
C GLY A 167 -2.57 44.79 -42.93
N LEU A 168 -3.85 45.18 -42.96
CA LEU A 168 -4.64 45.41 -41.74
C LEU A 168 -4.90 44.10 -40.97
N ARG A 169 -5.27 43.02 -41.68
CA ARG A 169 -5.47 41.70 -41.07
C ARG A 169 -4.21 41.16 -40.41
N ALA A 170 -3.05 41.32 -41.06
CA ALA A 170 -1.76 40.91 -40.51
C ALA A 170 -1.45 41.66 -39.21
N LYS A 171 -1.58 43.00 -39.21
CA LYS A 171 -1.39 43.81 -37.99
C LYS A 171 -2.31 43.41 -36.85
N LEU A 172 -3.58 43.11 -37.15
CA LEU A 172 -4.54 42.64 -36.14
C LEU A 172 -4.16 41.27 -35.60
N SER A 173 -3.76 40.35 -36.49
CA SER A 173 -3.29 39.01 -36.13
C SER A 173 -2.06 39.08 -35.23
N ASP A 174 -1.07 39.91 -35.57
CA ASP A 174 0.13 40.11 -34.75
C ASP A 174 -0.22 40.69 -33.38
N HIS A 175 -1.15 41.64 -33.32
CA HIS A 175 -1.61 42.19 -32.05
C HIS A 175 -2.29 41.13 -31.18
N LEU A 176 -3.19 40.32 -31.74
CA LEU A 176 -3.83 39.22 -31.02
C LEU A 176 -2.81 38.19 -30.54
N SER A 177 -1.84 37.83 -31.38
CA SER A 177 -0.76 36.91 -31.01
C SER A 177 0.09 37.46 -29.86
N ASN A 178 0.40 38.76 -29.87
CA ASN A 178 1.12 39.41 -28.78
C ASN A 178 0.30 39.43 -27.48
N VAL A 179 -1.00 39.74 -27.55
CA VAL A 179 -1.90 39.70 -26.38
C VAL A 179 -1.98 38.29 -25.81
N ASP A 180 -2.11 37.27 -26.65
CA ASP A 180 -2.10 35.87 -26.24
C ASP A 180 -0.76 35.46 -25.63
N GLY A 181 0.35 35.95 -26.17
CA GLY A 181 1.70 35.77 -25.62
C GLY A 181 1.81 36.34 -24.21
N VAL A 182 1.38 37.58 -24.00
CA VAL A 182 1.36 38.23 -22.67
C VAL A 182 0.45 37.47 -21.71
N ARG A 183 -0.74 37.05 -22.14
CA ARG A 183 -1.67 36.25 -21.32
C ARG A 183 -1.02 34.96 -20.83
N LYS A 184 -0.42 34.19 -21.75
CA LYS A 184 0.27 32.93 -21.42
C LYS A 184 1.45 33.17 -20.49
N GLN A 185 2.23 34.23 -20.71
CA GLN A 185 3.34 34.58 -19.84
C GLN A 185 2.89 34.86 -18.40
N LEU A 186 1.79 35.61 -18.22
CA LEU A 186 1.23 35.89 -16.90
C LEU A 186 0.69 34.63 -16.21
N GLU A 187 0.07 33.72 -16.98
CA GLU A 187 -0.39 32.43 -16.47
C GLU A 187 0.79 31.58 -15.99
N THR A 188 1.84 31.43 -16.81
CA THR A 188 3.08 30.72 -16.41
C THR A 188 3.71 31.33 -15.16
N GLN A 189 3.83 32.66 -15.08
CA GLN A 189 4.36 33.32 -13.89
C GLN A 189 3.50 33.06 -12.64
N THR A 190 2.18 33.03 -12.80
CA THR A 190 1.26 32.75 -11.69
C THR A 190 1.39 31.30 -11.22
N ASP A 191 1.51 30.36 -12.14
CA ASP A 191 1.67 28.94 -11.83
C ASP A 191 3.05 28.64 -11.22
N ASP A 192 4.12 29.27 -11.71
CA ASP A 192 5.46 29.16 -11.10
C ASP A 192 5.47 29.68 -9.65
N LEU A 193 4.76 30.78 -9.38
CA LEU A 193 4.59 31.31 -8.02
C LEU A 193 3.78 30.36 -7.14
N ARG A 194 2.69 29.77 -7.67
CA ARG A 194 1.90 28.76 -6.95
C ARG A 194 2.74 27.53 -6.60
N ASN A 195 3.48 26.99 -7.56
CA ASN A 195 4.36 25.84 -7.36
C ASN A 195 5.43 26.15 -6.31
N THR A 196 6.05 27.33 -6.37
CA THR A 196 7.04 27.77 -5.38
C THR A 196 6.45 27.84 -3.96
N ILE A 197 5.22 28.32 -3.82
CA ILE A 197 4.52 28.37 -2.53
C ILE A 197 4.23 26.95 -2.05
N GLU A 198 3.71 26.08 -2.92
CA GLU A 198 3.39 24.69 -2.61
C GLU A 198 4.62 23.91 -2.14
N ASP A 199 5.76 24.05 -2.84
CA ASP A 199 7.02 23.40 -2.48
C ASP A 199 7.55 23.88 -1.13
N LYS A 200 7.40 25.17 -0.81
CA LYS A 200 7.75 25.71 0.52
C LYS A 200 6.85 25.14 1.61
N LEU A 201 5.54 25.00 1.35
CA LEU A 201 4.60 24.41 2.30
C LEU A 201 4.90 22.93 2.53
N LYS A 202 5.15 22.16 1.46
CA LYS A 202 5.57 20.75 1.55
C LYS A 202 6.88 20.59 2.32
N THR A 203 7.87 21.42 2.02
CA THR A 203 9.17 21.39 2.74
C THR A 203 8.99 21.72 4.22
N ALA A 204 8.18 22.74 4.55
CA ALA A 204 7.87 23.10 5.93
C ALA A 204 7.11 21.97 6.65
N GLU A 205 6.19 21.30 5.98
CA GLU A 205 5.47 20.14 6.51
C GLU A 205 6.40 18.97 6.80
N VAL A 206 7.25 18.59 5.83
CA VAL A 206 8.27 17.53 6.00
C VAL A 206 9.19 17.87 7.17
N ASN A 207 9.69 19.10 7.26
CA ASN A 207 10.53 19.52 8.38
C ASN A 207 9.82 19.41 9.73
N ARG A 208 8.53 19.76 9.78
CA ARG A 208 7.70 19.66 11.00
C ARG A 208 7.49 18.20 11.40
N THR A 209 7.15 17.32 10.45
CA THR A 209 6.91 15.90 10.70
C THR A 209 8.19 15.17 11.08
N GLU A 210 9.32 15.45 10.42
CA GLU A 210 10.63 14.91 10.78
C GLU A 210 11.05 15.33 12.18
N ASN A 211 10.90 16.61 12.53
CA ASN A 211 11.26 17.08 13.87
C ASN A 211 10.38 16.43 14.96
N MET A 212 9.07 16.31 14.71
CA MET A 212 8.17 15.60 15.60
C MET A 212 8.55 14.11 15.71
N GLY A 213 8.87 13.48 14.59
CA GLY A 213 9.33 12.09 14.53
C GLY A 213 10.57 11.86 15.37
N LYS A 214 11.58 12.72 15.25
CA LYS A 214 12.81 12.67 16.07
C LYS A 214 12.53 12.81 17.56
N MET A 215 11.55 13.63 17.96
CA MET A 215 11.15 13.75 19.36
C MET A 215 10.47 12.49 19.88
N LEU A 216 9.54 11.92 19.09
CA LEU A 216 8.85 10.68 19.42
C LEU A 216 9.81 9.48 19.50
N GLU A 217 10.79 9.42 18.60
CA GLU A 217 11.79 8.36 18.58
C GLU A 217 12.67 8.40 19.82
N LYS A 218 13.14 9.58 20.25
CA LYS A 218 13.87 9.74 21.52
C LYS A 218 13.05 9.33 22.74
N LEU A 219 11.75 9.64 22.74
CA LEU A 219 10.85 9.21 23.83
C LEU A 219 10.68 7.69 23.84
N LYS A 220 10.57 7.07 22.67
CA LYS A 220 10.50 5.62 22.52
C LYS A 220 11.79 4.96 22.99
N GLU A 221 12.95 5.45 22.59
CA GLU A 221 14.26 4.96 23.06
C GLU A 221 14.38 5.02 24.59
N HIS A 222 13.91 6.10 25.21
CA HIS A 222 13.89 6.22 26.66
C HIS A 222 12.96 5.21 27.32
N GLU A 223 11.75 4.99 26.78
CA GLU A 223 10.83 3.97 27.27
C GLU A 223 11.40 2.56 27.11
N ASP A 224 12.03 2.25 25.98
CA ASP A 224 12.69 0.97 25.71
C ASP A 224 13.85 0.74 26.70
N TYR A 225 14.63 1.79 27.00
CA TYR A 225 15.67 1.72 28.03
C TYR A 225 15.09 1.47 29.42
N ALA A 226 14.02 2.19 29.79
CA ALA A 226 13.34 1.98 31.07
C ALA A 226 12.78 0.55 31.18
N GLN A 227 12.18 0.02 30.11
CA GLN A 227 11.74 -1.38 30.04
C GLN A 227 12.90 -2.34 30.23
N LYS A 228 14.03 -2.12 29.55
CA LYS A 228 15.23 -2.95 29.70
C LYS A 228 15.75 -2.96 31.13
N VAL A 229 15.75 -1.81 31.81
CA VAL A 229 16.12 -1.72 33.23
C VAL A 229 15.12 -2.48 34.12
N ARG A 230 13.80 -2.34 33.89
CA ARG A 230 12.77 -3.08 34.62
C ARG A 230 12.94 -4.59 34.46
N LEU A 231 13.08 -5.07 33.22
CA LEU A 231 13.31 -6.49 32.93
C LEU A 231 14.60 -6.99 33.58
N GLY A 232 15.69 -6.22 33.53
CA GLY A 232 16.94 -6.58 34.20
C GLY A 232 16.78 -6.70 35.72
N HIS A 233 15.99 -5.84 36.36
CA HIS A 233 15.68 -5.95 37.78
C HIS A 233 14.78 -7.16 38.08
N GLU A 234 13.76 -7.43 37.26
CA GLU A 234 12.91 -8.61 37.39
C GLU A 234 13.72 -9.91 37.28
N GLU A 235 14.64 -10.00 36.32
CA GLU A 235 15.54 -11.14 36.16
C GLU A 235 16.45 -11.33 37.39
N ALA A 236 17.02 -10.24 37.93
CA ALA A 236 17.85 -10.29 39.13
C ALA A 236 17.04 -10.77 40.35
N MET A 237 15.80 -10.30 40.51
CA MET A 237 14.89 -10.76 41.55
C MET A 237 14.56 -12.25 41.40
N ARG A 238 14.24 -12.69 40.18
CA ARG A 238 13.97 -14.10 39.88
C ARG A 238 15.16 -15.00 40.22
N GLN A 239 16.38 -14.56 39.92
CA GLN A 239 17.60 -15.29 40.29
C GLN A 239 17.78 -15.38 41.81
N LEU A 240 17.45 -14.32 42.56
CA LEU A 240 17.50 -14.35 44.02
C LEU A 240 16.45 -15.30 44.60
N GLU A 241 15.23 -15.29 44.08
CA GLU A 241 14.17 -16.22 44.45
C GLU A 241 14.58 -17.67 44.20
N GLU A 242 15.12 -17.97 43.01
CA GLU A 242 15.62 -19.31 42.66
C GLU A 242 16.75 -19.77 43.59
N ARG A 243 17.68 -18.88 43.95
CA ARG A 243 18.74 -19.18 44.92
C ARG A 243 18.17 -19.47 46.32
N ILE A 244 17.17 -18.72 46.76
CA ILE A 244 16.50 -18.95 48.05
C ILE A 244 15.78 -20.30 48.02
N GLN A 245 15.00 -20.58 46.98
CA GLN A 245 14.29 -21.85 46.82
C GLN A 245 15.26 -23.04 46.79
N SER A 246 16.36 -22.94 46.04
CA SER A 246 17.40 -23.96 45.99
C SER A 246 17.99 -24.24 47.37
N LYS A 247 18.28 -23.18 48.15
CA LYS A 247 18.77 -23.32 49.53
C LYS A 247 17.74 -23.97 50.46
N LEU A 248 16.45 -23.64 50.31
CA LEU A 248 15.37 -24.25 51.08
C LEU A 248 15.23 -25.75 50.76
N ILE A 249 15.30 -26.14 49.49
CA ILE A 249 15.28 -27.54 49.06
C ILE A 249 16.47 -28.31 49.65
N VAL A 250 17.69 -27.77 49.54
CA VAL A 250 18.88 -28.39 50.12
C VAL A 250 18.74 -28.55 51.65
N ALA A 251 18.22 -27.54 52.34
CA ALA A 251 17.98 -27.61 53.78
C ALA A 251 16.90 -28.65 54.14
N ALA A 252 15.82 -28.74 53.36
CA ALA A 252 14.76 -29.74 53.53
C ALA A 252 15.29 -31.16 53.32
N ASN A 253 15.99 -31.41 52.21
CA ASN A 253 16.61 -32.70 51.91
C ASN A 253 17.62 -33.12 52.99
N LYS A 254 18.39 -32.16 53.52
CA LYS A 254 19.31 -32.44 54.63
C LYS A 254 18.57 -32.83 55.90
N ARG A 255 17.49 -32.12 56.26
CA ARG A 255 16.64 -32.48 57.41
C ARG A 255 16.01 -33.86 57.23
N GLU A 256 15.47 -34.14 56.04
CA GLU A 256 14.89 -35.43 55.70
C GLU A 256 15.92 -36.56 55.78
N SER A 257 17.11 -36.37 55.21
CA SER A 257 18.21 -37.33 55.29
C SER A 257 18.61 -37.62 56.74
N GLU A 258 18.70 -36.59 57.60
CA GLU A 258 19.00 -36.79 59.02
C GLU A 258 17.86 -37.51 59.78
N ILE A 259 16.60 -37.24 59.43
CA ILE A 259 15.44 -37.97 59.97
C ILE A 259 15.49 -39.44 59.53
N LEU A 260 15.75 -39.70 58.24
CA LEU A 260 15.87 -41.06 57.71
C LEU A 260 16.99 -41.85 58.39
N LYS A 261 18.17 -41.25 58.57
CA LYS A 261 19.28 -41.87 59.33
C LYS A 261 18.85 -42.22 60.76
N LYS A 262 18.17 -41.30 61.46
CA LYS A 262 17.68 -41.57 62.83
C LYS A 262 16.65 -42.70 62.85
N LEU A 263 15.70 -42.70 61.91
CA LEU A 263 14.72 -43.77 61.78
C LEU A 263 15.38 -45.13 61.47
N GLU A 264 16.42 -45.15 60.64
CA GLU A 264 17.20 -46.34 60.33
C GLU A 264 17.91 -46.87 61.59
N THR A 265 18.58 -46.01 62.36
CA THR A 265 19.19 -46.42 63.64
C THR A 265 18.15 -46.97 64.63
N LEU A 266 16.97 -46.37 64.71
CA LEU A 266 15.87 -46.86 65.55
C LEU A 266 15.36 -48.23 65.08
N ARG A 267 15.24 -48.45 63.76
CA ARG A 267 14.90 -49.76 63.18
C ARG A 267 15.96 -50.81 63.52
N GLU A 268 17.24 -50.48 63.40
CA GLU A 268 18.33 -51.39 63.78
C GLU A 268 18.28 -51.74 65.28
N HIS A 269 18.03 -50.76 66.16
CA HIS A 269 17.86 -51.02 67.59
C HIS A 269 16.65 -51.92 67.86
N SER A 270 15.52 -51.67 67.19
CA SER A 270 14.32 -52.52 67.29
C SER A 270 14.61 -53.95 66.82
N ASN A 271 15.34 -54.13 65.73
CA ASN A 271 15.73 -55.44 65.23
C ASN A 271 16.64 -56.17 66.23
N LYS A 272 17.65 -55.48 66.80
CA LYS A 272 18.51 -56.04 67.86
C LYS A 272 17.72 -56.45 69.10
N ILE A 273 16.71 -55.67 69.49
CA ILE A 273 15.82 -56.03 70.60
C ILE A 273 15.02 -57.30 70.25
N SER A 274 14.47 -57.38 69.04
CA SER A 274 13.76 -58.57 68.56
C SER A 274 14.66 -59.81 68.57
N GLU A 275 15.87 -59.69 68.03
CA GLU A 275 16.88 -60.76 68.04
C GLU A 275 17.26 -61.19 69.48
N ALA A 276 17.42 -60.23 70.39
CA ALA A 276 17.69 -60.51 71.79
C ALA A 276 16.50 -61.19 72.49
N GLN A 277 15.26 -60.78 72.20
CA GLN A 277 14.04 -61.42 72.70
C GLN A 277 13.90 -62.85 72.19
N GLU A 278 14.17 -63.09 70.90
CA GLU A 278 14.22 -64.44 70.33
C GLU A 278 15.28 -65.30 71.02
N LEU A 279 16.45 -64.74 71.32
CA LEU A 279 17.52 -65.45 72.03
C LEU A 279 17.15 -65.78 73.48
N VAL A 280 16.49 -64.86 74.18
CA VAL A 280 15.98 -65.08 75.55
C VAL A 280 14.88 -66.12 75.56
N ASN A 281 13.92 -66.05 74.64
CA ASN A 281 12.86 -67.06 74.51
C ASN A 281 13.45 -68.45 74.25
N ARG A 282 14.46 -68.54 73.37
CA ARG A 282 15.18 -69.79 73.12
C ARG A 282 15.88 -70.31 74.37
N ARG A 283 16.55 -69.45 75.14
CA ARG A 283 17.17 -69.84 76.43
C ARG A 283 16.13 -70.25 77.47
N GLN A 284 14.99 -69.57 77.54
CA GLN A 284 13.91 -69.91 78.46
C GLN A 284 13.32 -71.28 78.11
N GLU A 285 13.07 -71.55 76.83
CA GLU A 285 12.65 -72.88 76.36
C GLU A 285 13.70 -73.95 76.68
N GLU A 286 14.99 -73.67 76.46
CA GLU A 286 16.10 -74.57 76.85
C GLU A 286 16.09 -74.86 78.36
N THR A 287 15.94 -73.83 79.21
CA THR A 287 15.87 -74.01 80.67
C THR A 287 14.59 -74.72 81.12
N ARG A 288 13.45 -74.49 80.45
CA ARG A 288 12.20 -75.18 80.75
C ARG A 288 12.36 -76.68 80.48
N LEU A 289 12.97 -77.03 79.36
CA LEU A 289 13.32 -78.41 79.03
C LEU A 289 14.25 -79.04 80.08
N GLN A 290 15.27 -78.31 80.53
CA GLN A 290 16.18 -78.78 81.58
C GLN A 290 15.47 -78.98 82.92
N LEU A 291 14.60 -78.05 83.32
CA LEU A 291 13.85 -78.15 84.56
C LEU A 291 12.82 -79.29 84.53
N GLU A 292 12.18 -79.51 83.39
CA GLU A 292 11.26 -80.63 83.16
C GLU A 292 11.99 -81.97 83.28
N GLN A 293 13.19 -82.07 82.71
CA GLN A 293 14.07 -83.23 82.91
C GLN A 293 14.46 -83.40 84.39
N GLU A 294 14.81 -82.33 85.10
CA GLU A 294 15.18 -82.40 86.51
C GLU A 294 14.00 -82.77 87.42
N MET A 295 12.81 -82.23 87.16
CA MET A 295 11.58 -82.58 87.87
C MET A 295 11.21 -84.05 87.67
N ALA A 296 11.32 -84.59 86.45
CA ALA A 296 11.12 -86.01 86.20
C ALA A 296 12.07 -86.88 87.03
N THR A 297 13.35 -86.50 87.17
CA THR A 297 14.30 -87.25 88.02
C THR A 297 14.00 -87.13 89.52
N LYS A 298 13.47 -85.99 89.98
CA LYS A 298 13.09 -85.77 91.39
C LYS A 298 11.80 -86.50 91.75
N GLU A 299 10.84 -86.58 90.84
CA GLU A 299 9.62 -87.38 91.01
C GLU A 299 9.94 -88.86 91.19
N GLU A 300 10.91 -89.40 90.43
CA GLU A 300 11.44 -90.75 90.66
C GLU A 300 12.06 -90.92 92.06
N ARG A 301 12.77 -89.91 92.58
CA ARG A 301 13.36 -89.94 93.93
C ARG A 301 12.31 -89.86 95.04
N ILE A 302 11.23 -89.09 94.86
CA ILE A 302 10.16 -88.97 95.86
C ILE A 302 9.40 -90.30 96.00
N LYS A 303 9.16 -91.01 94.90
CA LYS A 303 8.58 -92.37 94.95
C LYS A 303 9.42 -93.30 95.84
N LYS A 304 10.75 -93.29 95.68
CA LYS A 304 11.67 -94.11 96.51
C LYS A 304 11.63 -93.74 98.01
N ILE A 305 11.43 -92.48 98.37
CA ILE A 305 11.39 -92.03 99.78
C ILE A 305 10.06 -92.37 100.46
N GLN A 306 8.95 -92.42 99.73
CA GLN A 306 7.65 -92.81 100.28
C GLN A 306 7.63 -94.29 100.70
N GLU A 307 8.23 -95.16 99.88
CA GLU A 307 8.39 -96.59 100.18
C GLU A 307 9.24 -96.82 101.45
N GLU A 308 10.27 -96.00 101.69
CA GLU A 308 11.15 -96.11 102.86
C GLU A 308 10.51 -95.59 104.17
N LYS A 309 9.58 -94.62 104.09
CA LYS A 309 8.87 -94.07 105.27
C LYS A 309 7.78 -94.99 105.82
N GLU A 310 7.12 -95.80 104.99
CA GLU A 310 6.14 -96.78 105.47
C GLU A 310 6.80 -97.87 106.33
N ALA A 311 8.04 -98.27 106.00
CA ALA A 311 8.78 -99.29 106.75
C ALA A 311 9.15 -98.86 108.20
N LYS A 312 9.39 -97.56 108.45
CA LYS A 312 9.74 -97.05 109.80
C LYS A 312 8.55 -96.85 110.73
N ARG A 313 7.32 -96.75 110.21
CA ARG A 313 6.11 -96.56 111.01
C ARG A 313 5.67 -97.82 111.76
N LEU A 314 6.08 -99.00 111.28
CA LEU A 314 5.79 -100.29 111.93
C LEU A 314 6.68 -100.61 113.15
N GLU A 315 7.87 -100.01 113.25
CA GLU A 315 8.82 -100.26 114.36
C GLU A 315 8.54 -99.39 115.62
N ALA A 316 8.00 -98.17 115.45
CA ALA A 316 7.74 -97.27 116.58
C ALA A 316 6.56 -97.70 117.48
N ALA A 317 5.67 -98.58 117.02
CA ALA A 317 4.51 -99.04 117.80
C ALA A 317 4.88 -99.99 118.96
N LYS A 318 6.02 -100.70 118.90
CA LYS A 318 6.41 -101.71 119.90
C LYS A 318 7.06 -101.16 121.18
N VAL A 319 7.44 -99.88 121.22
CA VAL A 319 8.17 -99.27 122.35
C VAL A 319 7.26 -98.56 123.36
N SER A 320 6.04 -98.16 122.97
CA SER A 320 5.17 -97.34 123.83
C SER A 320 4.36 -98.13 124.88
N GLU A 321 4.20 -99.44 124.73
CA GLU A 321 3.34 -100.27 125.61
C GLU A 321 4.01 -100.65 126.96
N LYS A 322 5.33 -100.41 127.12
CA LYS A 322 6.10 -100.85 128.31
C LYS A 322 6.28 -99.79 129.40
N ILE A 323 5.80 -98.56 129.19
CA ILE A 323 5.96 -97.43 130.12
C ILE A 323 4.69 -97.18 130.96
N GLU A 324 3.55 -97.76 130.59
CA GLU A 324 2.25 -97.53 131.25
C GLU A 324 2.01 -98.45 132.48
N GLN A 325 2.73 -99.57 132.61
CA GLN A 325 2.57 -100.54 133.72
C GLN A 325 3.29 -100.16 135.03
N VAL A 326 4.12 -99.10 135.07
CA VAL A 326 4.90 -98.71 136.28
C VAL A 326 4.28 -97.53 137.05
N LYS A 327 3.27 -96.84 136.49
CA LYS A 327 2.63 -95.67 137.13
C LYS A 327 1.37 -95.98 137.93
N GLU A 328 0.73 -97.13 137.74
CA GLU A 328 -0.51 -97.50 138.46
C GLU A 328 -0.29 -98.12 139.85
N THR A 329 0.92 -98.55 140.21
CA THR A 329 1.21 -99.15 141.52
C THR A 329 1.54 -98.13 142.62
N LYS A 330 1.91 -96.87 142.28
CA LYS A 330 2.19 -95.81 143.28
C LYS A 330 0.94 -95.04 143.75
N ASN A 331 -0.16 -95.08 142.99
CA ASN A 331 -1.37 -94.31 143.27
C ASN A 331 -2.35 -94.95 144.28
N LYS A 332 -2.01 -96.08 144.92
CA LYS A 332 -2.92 -96.77 145.87
C LYS A 332 -2.46 -96.80 147.34
N GLU A 333 -1.22 -96.47 147.67
CA GLU A 333 -0.71 -96.48 149.06
C GLU A 333 -0.67 -95.09 149.74
N GLU A 334 -0.67 -93.99 148.97
CA GLU A 334 -0.54 -92.61 149.52
C GLU A 334 -1.88 -91.96 149.93
N GLU A 335 -3.01 -92.45 149.40
CA GLU A 335 -4.37 -91.93 149.67
C GLU A 335 -5.01 -92.50 150.96
N GLU A 336 -4.62 -93.69 151.44
CA GLU A 336 -5.18 -94.29 152.66
C GLU A 336 -4.60 -93.72 153.97
N LEU A 337 -3.38 -93.17 153.95
CA LEU A 337 -2.70 -92.71 155.17
C LEU A 337 -3.10 -91.28 155.60
N LYS A 338 -3.48 -90.41 154.66
CA LYS A 338 -3.85 -89.01 154.96
C LYS A 338 -5.28 -88.89 155.51
N LYS A 339 -6.21 -89.75 155.07
CA LYS A 339 -7.62 -89.75 155.50
C LYS A 339 -7.79 -90.11 156.99
N LYS A 340 -6.91 -90.96 157.56
CA LYS A 340 -6.90 -91.34 158.99
C LYS A 340 -6.27 -90.29 159.93
N VAL A 341 -5.46 -89.37 159.40
CA VAL A 341 -4.80 -88.30 160.18
C VAL A 341 -5.72 -87.08 160.35
N GLN A 342 -6.60 -86.84 159.37
CA GLN A 342 -7.53 -85.71 159.38
C GLN A 342 -8.68 -85.88 160.38
N GLU A 343 -9.24 -87.09 160.56
CA GLU A 343 -10.34 -87.35 161.51
C GLU A 343 -9.95 -87.33 163.00
N LYS A 344 -8.68 -87.58 163.36
CA LYS A 344 -8.22 -87.60 164.77
C LYS A 344 -7.84 -86.23 165.33
N LEU A 345 -7.60 -85.24 164.47
CA LEU A 345 -7.22 -83.88 164.88
C LEU A 345 -8.47 -83.02 165.20
N GLU A 346 -9.55 -83.21 164.45
CA GLU A 346 -10.82 -82.49 164.62
C GLU A 346 -11.54 -82.83 165.94
N GLN A 347 -11.52 -84.10 166.38
CA GLN A 347 -12.16 -84.51 167.63
C GLN A 347 -11.43 -84.04 168.92
N LYS A 348 -10.16 -83.61 168.83
CA LYS A 348 -9.37 -83.18 170.01
C LYS A 348 -9.43 -81.67 170.28
N LEU A 349 -9.71 -80.85 169.28
CA LEU A 349 -9.76 -79.39 169.44
C LEU A 349 -11.14 -78.92 169.92
N GLU A 350 -12.24 -79.53 169.47
CA GLU A 350 -13.60 -79.18 169.92
C GLU A 350 -13.86 -79.48 171.41
N LEU A 351 -13.14 -80.45 172.01
CA LEU A 351 -13.21 -80.74 173.45
C LEU A 351 -12.36 -79.77 174.29
N ALA A 352 -11.33 -79.16 173.70
CA ALA A 352 -10.44 -78.20 174.36
C ALA A 352 -11.04 -76.78 174.43
N GLU A 353 -11.85 -76.39 173.44
CA GLU A 353 -12.57 -75.10 173.44
C GLU A 353 -13.68 -75.03 174.49
N ARG A 354 -14.42 -76.13 174.76
CA ARG A 354 -15.50 -76.13 175.76
C ARG A 354 -15.01 -75.96 177.22
N ASN A 355 -13.83 -76.47 177.57
CA ASN A 355 -13.31 -76.45 178.95
C ASN A 355 -12.52 -75.19 179.34
N ARG A 356 -12.05 -74.37 178.37
CA ARG A 356 -11.36 -73.10 178.64
C ARG A 356 -12.33 -71.94 178.92
N LEU A 357 -13.49 -71.97 178.27
CA LEU A 357 -14.55 -70.96 178.45
C LEU A 357 -15.16 -71.00 179.86
N GLU A 358 -15.30 -72.20 180.45
CA GLU A 358 -15.97 -72.35 181.76
C GLU A 358 -15.10 -71.95 182.97
N ARG A 359 -13.76 -72.11 182.89
CA ARG A 359 -12.84 -71.72 183.98
C ARG A 359 -12.52 -70.23 184.02
N ALA A 360 -12.47 -69.56 182.86
CA ALA A 360 -12.19 -68.12 182.79
C ALA A 360 -13.37 -67.28 183.32
N GLU A 361 -14.61 -67.75 183.13
CA GLU A 361 -15.81 -67.06 183.63
C GLU A 361 -15.93 -67.10 185.16
N LYS A 362 -15.46 -68.17 185.81
CA LYS A 362 -15.43 -68.30 187.28
C LYS A 362 -14.32 -67.50 187.96
N ALA A 363 -13.18 -67.28 187.30
CA ALA A 363 -12.05 -66.53 187.88
C ALA A 363 -12.24 -65.00 187.88
N ARG A 364 -12.92 -64.42 186.89
CA ARG A 364 -13.11 -62.97 186.82
C ARG A 364 -14.23 -62.45 187.73
N LYS A 365 -15.30 -63.22 187.90
CA LYS A 365 -16.39 -62.93 188.86
C LYS A 365 -15.90 -62.89 190.32
N ALA A 366 -14.80 -63.58 190.64
CA ALA A 366 -14.16 -63.52 191.97
C ALA A 366 -13.26 -62.28 192.17
N LEU A 367 -12.66 -61.73 191.10
CA LEU A 367 -11.85 -60.51 191.17
C LEU A 367 -12.72 -59.25 191.34
N GLU A 368 -13.93 -59.29 190.77
CA GLU A 368 -14.95 -58.23 190.87
C GLU A 368 -15.49 -58.04 192.32
N GLU A 369 -15.40 -59.06 193.18
CA GLU A 369 -15.80 -59.00 194.59
C GLU A 369 -14.67 -58.55 195.54
N HIS A 370 -13.41 -58.79 195.19
CA HIS A 370 -12.27 -58.43 196.05
C HIS A 370 -11.95 -56.93 195.97
N ASP A 371 -12.03 -56.31 194.79
CA ASP A 371 -11.74 -54.89 194.62
C ASP A 371 -12.82 -53.98 195.21
N ARG A 372 -14.09 -54.43 195.22
CA ARG A 372 -15.19 -53.77 195.97
C ARG A 372 -14.94 -53.72 197.48
N ARG A 373 -14.15 -54.65 198.04
CA ARG A 373 -13.79 -54.68 199.47
C ARG A 373 -12.53 -53.88 199.79
N ALA A 374 -11.66 -53.60 198.80
CA ALA A 374 -10.37 -52.93 199.00
C ALA A 374 -10.40 -51.38 199.00
N GLU A 375 -11.26 -50.70 198.21
CA GLU A 375 -11.31 -49.21 198.22
C GLU A 375 -12.34 -48.62 199.20
N MET A 376 -13.32 -49.41 199.66
CA MET A 376 -14.15 -49.06 200.82
C MET A 376 -13.31 -48.83 202.10
N VAL A 377 -12.12 -49.46 202.18
CA VAL A 377 -11.11 -49.24 203.24
C VAL A 377 -10.27 -47.97 202.99
N ARG A 378 -10.04 -47.55 201.73
CA ARG A 378 -9.36 -46.28 201.41
C ARG A 378 -10.21 -45.06 201.78
N ALA A 379 -11.53 -45.17 201.63
CA ALA A 379 -12.49 -44.17 202.12
C ALA A 379 -12.47 -43.97 203.66
N ASN A 380 -11.98 -44.95 204.44
CA ASN A 380 -11.90 -44.88 205.90
C ASN A 380 -10.51 -44.48 206.45
N LYS A 381 -9.43 -44.57 205.65
CA LYS A 381 -8.09 -44.14 206.06
C LYS A 381 -7.88 -42.61 205.96
N GLU A 382 -8.41 -41.94 204.93
CA GLU A 382 -8.34 -40.46 204.84
C GLU A 382 -9.26 -39.75 205.84
N ARG A 383 -10.34 -40.40 206.29
CA ARG A 383 -11.15 -39.94 207.44
C ARG A 383 -10.39 -39.92 208.78
N ILE A 384 -9.25 -40.63 208.90
CA ILE A 384 -8.40 -40.61 210.11
C ILE A 384 -7.25 -39.58 209.99
N MET A 385 -6.86 -39.18 208.77
CA MET A 385 -5.94 -38.04 208.54
C MET A 385 -6.57 -36.68 208.90
N ALA A 386 -7.86 -36.66 209.24
CA ALA A 386 -8.55 -35.54 209.86
C ALA A 386 -8.23 -35.35 211.36
N ALA A 387 -7.48 -36.23 212.04
CA ALA A 387 -7.41 -36.23 213.51
C ALA A 387 -6.03 -35.95 214.17
N GLU A 388 -4.89 -35.99 213.46
CA GLU A 388 -3.54 -35.88 214.06
C GLU A 388 -2.75 -34.57 213.76
N LYS A 389 -3.39 -33.49 213.27
CA LYS A 389 -2.74 -32.15 213.20
C LYS A 389 -3.56 -30.98 213.77
N GLN A 390 -4.55 -31.26 214.62
CA GLN A 390 -4.87 -30.41 215.77
C GLN A 390 -3.81 -30.71 216.83
N ASP A 391 -2.71 -29.94 216.85
CA ASP A 391 -1.80 -29.69 217.99
C ASP A 391 -0.45 -29.13 217.48
N ALA A 392 -0.49 -27.99 216.80
CA ALA A 392 0.66 -27.08 216.71
C ALA A 392 0.16 -25.65 216.45
N SER A 393 0.18 -24.85 217.51
CA SER A 393 0.09 -23.38 217.55
C SER A 393 -1.16 -22.77 216.91
N ALA A 394 -2.25 -22.62 217.66
CA ALA A 394 -2.43 -21.54 218.62
C ALA A 394 -2.38 -20.16 217.98
N SER A 395 -3.42 -19.40 218.30
CA SER A 395 -3.29 -18.02 218.75
C SER A 395 -2.94 -16.99 217.68
N SER A 396 -3.58 -15.82 217.86
CA SER A 396 -2.96 -14.49 217.66
C SER A 396 -2.38 -14.21 216.26
N GLY A 397 -3.03 -13.41 215.43
CA GLY A 397 -4.22 -12.59 215.71
C GLY A 397 -4.84 -11.99 214.46
#